data_AF-A0A645HAS4-F1
#
_entry.id   AF-A0A645HAS4-F1
#
_cell.length_a   1.000
_cell.length_b   1.000
_cell.length_c   1.000
_cell.angle_alpha   90.00
_cell.angle_beta   90.00
_cell.angle_gamma   90.00
#
_symmetry.space_group_name_H-M   'P 1'
#
loop_
_entity.id
_entity.type
_entity.pdbx_description
1 polymer ?
#
loop_
_entity_poly.entity_id
_entity_poly.type
_entity_poly.pdbx_seq_one_letter_code
_entity_poly.pdbx_strand_id
1 'polypeptide(L)'
;MLGRGILANPGLVGLIKDNLQLDKKLLKAFHDELLDNYMELYKDKNIAMLRMKELWTYMLYIFSDNKKYGKKIKKSQDLNDYKSAVFTLFEEQEIIKGAGLFHTEF
;
A
#
# COMPACT_ATOMS: atom_id res chain seq x y z
N MET A 1 -3.53 4.14 -21.56
CA MET A 1 -3.20 5.11 -20.50
C MET A 1 -3.28 4.39 -19.16
N LEU A 2 -2.24 4.43 -18.34
CA LEU A 2 -2.25 3.82 -17.01
C LEU A 2 -2.62 4.89 -15.99
N GLY A 3 -3.70 4.68 -15.24
CA GLY A 3 -4.23 5.63 -14.27
C GLY A 3 -4.20 5.08 -12.84
N ARG A 4 -5.30 5.27 -12.11
CA ARG A 4 -5.47 4.82 -10.70
C ARG A 4 -5.21 3.32 -10.48
N GLY A 5 -5.27 2.49 -11.53
CA GLY A 5 -4.95 1.07 -11.47
C GLY A 5 -3.50 0.78 -11.02
N ILE A 6 -2.52 1.60 -11.42
CA ILE A 6 -1.13 1.45 -10.94
C ILE A 6 -1.05 1.76 -9.45
N LEU A 7 -1.74 2.81 -9.00
CA LEU A 7 -1.74 3.19 -7.58
C LEU A 7 -2.38 2.10 -6.71
N ALA A 8 -3.41 1.43 -7.22
CA ALA A 8 -4.07 0.34 -6.51
C ALA A 8 -3.23 -0.94 -6.50
N ASN A 9 -2.51 -1.23 -7.59
CA ASN A 9 -1.64 -2.40 -7.70
C ASN A 9 -0.31 -1.98 -8.33
N PRO A 10 0.73 -1.70 -7.52
CA PRO A 10 2.06 -1.34 -8.03
C PRO A 10 2.69 -2.42 -8.92
N GLY A 11 2.30 -3.69 -8.75
CA GLY A 11 2.73 -4.81 -9.59
C GLY A 11 1.99 -4.96 -10.92
N LEU A 12 1.02 -4.09 -11.22
CA LEU A 12 0.16 -4.22 -12.41
C LEU A 12 0.94 -4.26 -13.72
N VAL A 13 2.04 -3.50 -13.82
CA VAL A 13 2.88 -3.48 -15.03
C VAL A 13 3.58 -4.82 -15.25
N GLY A 14 4.15 -5.41 -14.19
CA GLY A 14 4.78 -6.73 -14.26
C GLY A 14 3.75 -7.84 -14.55
N LEU A 15 2.53 -7.69 -14.03
CA LEU A 15 1.43 -8.59 -14.35
C LEU A 15 1.06 -8.54 -15.85
N ILE A 16 0.95 -7.35 -16.43
CA ILE A 16 0.56 -7.17 -17.84
C ILE A 16 1.65 -7.65 -18.80
N LYS A 17 2.93 -7.32 -18.50
CA LYS A 17 4.04 -7.60 -19.41
C LYS A 17 4.59 -9.02 -19.26
N ASP A 18 4.75 -9.46 -18.03
CA ASP A 18 5.58 -10.61 -17.69
C ASP A 18 4.79 -11.71 -16.95
N ASN A 19 3.46 -11.51 -16.79
CA ASN A 19 2.59 -12.36 -15.96
C ASN A 19 3.10 -12.54 -14.52
N LEU A 20 3.89 -11.58 -14.05
CA LEU A 20 4.50 -11.60 -12.73
C LEU A 20 3.45 -11.18 -11.68
N GLN A 21 3.22 -12.06 -10.73
CA GLN A 21 2.28 -11.78 -9.63
C GLN A 21 2.96 -10.93 -8.57
N LEU A 22 2.23 -9.93 -8.07
CA LEU A 22 2.68 -9.15 -6.93
C LEU A 22 2.61 -10.03 -5.68
N ASP A 23 3.76 -10.22 -5.02
CA ASP A 23 3.82 -10.84 -3.69
C ASP A 23 4.01 -9.79 -2.59
N LYS A 24 3.82 -10.22 -1.34
CA LYS A 24 3.95 -9.33 -0.17
C LYS A 24 5.36 -8.78 0.00
N LYS A 25 6.40 -9.54 -0.36
CA LYS A 25 7.80 -9.13 -0.19
C LYS A 25 8.12 -7.98 -1.14
N LEU A 26 7.75 -8.10 -2.41
CA LEU A 26 7.94 -7.08 -3.43
C LEU A 26 7.14 -5.82 -3.10
N LEU A 27 5.88 -5.98 -2.69
CA LEU A 27 5.06 -4.85 -2.29
C LEU A 27 5.61 -4.12 -1.05
N LYS A 28 6.10 -4.88 -0.06
CA LYS A 28 6.71 -4.30 1.14
C LYS A 28 8.01 -3.57 0.81
N ALA A 29 8.85 -4.12 -0.06
CA ALA A 29 10.07 -3.46 -0.51
C ALA A 29 9.76 -2.12 -1.21
N PHE A 30 8.79 -2.12 -2.14
CA PHE A 30 8.30 -0.91 -2.78
C PHE A 30 7.77 0.11 -1.78
N HIS A 31 6.96 -0.34 -0.81
CA HIS A 31 6.40 0.51 0.24
C HIS A 31 7.50 1.17 1.08
N ASP A 32 8.47 0.39 1.55
CA ASP A 32 9.54 0.85 2.43
C ASP A 32 10.46 1.84 1.70
N GLU A 33 10.84 1.52 0.46
CA GLU A 33 11.61 2.43 -0.40
C GLU A 33 10.88 3.75 -0.64
N LEU A 34 9.58 3.70 -0.93
CA LEU A 34 8.79 4.92 -1.16
C LEU A 34 8.67 5.79 0.10
N LEU A 35 8.49 5.16 1.26
CA LEU A 35 8.45 5.87 2.53
C LEU A 35 9.79 6.56 2.82
N ASP A 36 10.91 5.86 2.61
CA ASP A 36 12.25 6.41 2.82
C ASP A 36 12.53 7.58 1.86
N ASN A 37 12.19 7.43 0.58
CA ASN A 37 12.29 8.50 -0.41
C ASN A 37 11.43 9.73 -0.05
N TYR A 38 10.21 9.53 0.46
CA TYR A 38 9.37 10.63 0.94
C TYR A 38 9.94 11.31 2.18
N MET A 39 10.52 10.55 3.12
CA MET A 39 11.17 11.14 4.29
C MET A 39 12.36 12.02 3.87
N GLU A 40 13.17 11.57 2.91
CA GLU A 40 14.29 12.36 2.37
C GLU A 40 13.82 13.60 1.60
N LEU A 41 12.84 13.43 0.71
CA LEU A 41 12.32 14.50 -0.14
C LEU A 41 11.69 15.63 0.67
N TYR A 42 10.81 15.30 1.62
CA TYR A 42 10.07 16.29 2.39
C TYR A 42 10.84 16.81 3.60
N LYS A 43 11.84 16.06 4.08
CA LYS A 43 12.54 16.32 5.35
C LYS A 43 11.58 16.45 6.55
N ASP A 44 10.39 15.88 6.42
CA ASP A 44 9.33 15.88 7.41
C ASP A 44 8.62 14.53 7.37
N LYS A 45 8.78 13.76 8.44
CA LYS A 45 8.16 12.45 8.61
C LYS A 45 6.63 12.49 8.59
N ASN A 46 6.02 13.59 9.03
CA ASN A 46 4.57 13.73 9.06
C ASN A 46 4.02 13.95 7.64
N ILE A 47 4.69 14.76 6.83
CA ILE A 47 4.32 14.97 5.42
C ILE A 47 4.51 13.66 4.63
N ALA A 48 5.63 12.96 4.84
CA ALA A 48 5.86 11.65 4.23
C ALA A 48 4.76 10.65 4.61
N MET A 49 4.40 10.56 5.89
CA MET A 49 3.31 9.70 6.36
C MET A 49 1.96 10.08 5.73
N LEU A 50 1.63 11.36 5.59
CA LEU A 50 0.40 11.80 4.94
C LEU A 50 0.31 11.33 3.48
N ARG A 51 1.41 11.44 2.72
CA ARG A 51 1.48 10.92 1.34
C ARG A 51 1.31 9.41 1.28
N MET A 52 1.90 8.68 2.22
CA MET A 52 1.70 7.25 2.29
C MET A 52 0.25 6.88 2.64
N LYS A 53 -0.43 7.64 3.51
CA LYS A 53 -1.86 7.42 3.80
C LYS A 53 -2.75 7.66 2.59
N GLU A 54 -2.44 8.67 1.77
CA GLU A 54 -3.12 8.89 0.49
C GLU A 54 -2.96 7.68 -0.42
N LEU A 55 -1.72 7.17 -0.57
CA LEU A 55 -1.45 5.98 -1.38
C LEU A 55 -2.19 4.73 -0.88
N TRP A 56 -2.22 4.51 0.44
CA TRP A 56 -2.95 3.39 1.04
C TRP A 56 -4.44 3.41 0.71
N THR A 57 -5.03 4.57 0.45
CA THR A 57 -6.44 4.67 0.00
C THR A 57 -6.68 3.90 -1.31
N TYR A 58 -5.65 3.72 -2.13
CA TYR A 58 -5.70 2.91 -3.35
C TYR A 58 -5.21 1.48 -3.11
N MET A 59 -4.05 1.32 -2.46
CA MET A 59 -3.38 0.02 -2.32
C MET A 59 -4.14 -0.97 -1.42
N LEU A 60 -4.93 -0.48 -0.45
CA LEU A 60 -5.62 -1.33 0.52
C LEU A 60 -6.51 -2.40 -0.13
N TYR A 61 -7.08 -2.13 -1.30
CA TYR A 61 -8.04 -3.02 -1.96
C TYR A 61 -7.44 -4.33 -2.49
N ILE A 62 -6.11 -4.48 -2.52
CA ILE A 62 -5.49 -5.75 -2.93
C ILE A 62 -5.44 -6.78 -1.80
N PHE A 63 -5.71 -6.38 -0.55
CA PHE A 63 -5.66 -7.26 0.62
C PHE A 63 -7.01 -7.89 0.95
N SER A 64 -6.98 -9.08 1.54
CA SER A 64 -8.16 -9.88 1.91
C SER A 64 -9.16 -9.20 2.84
N ASP A 65 -8.69 -8.55 3.91
CA ASP A 65 -9.47 -7.63 4.73
C ASP A 65 -8.74 -6.30 4.84
N ASN A 66 -9.30 -5.27 4.23
CA ASN A 66 -8.72 -3.95 4.19
C ASN A 66 -9.34 -2.96 5.18
N LYS A 67 -10.55 -3.23 5.70
CA LYS A 67 -11.35 -2.24 6.44
C LYS A 67 -10.79 -1.95 7.82
N LYS A 68 -10.39 -2.99 8.54
CA LYS A 68 -9.80 -2.89 9.90
C LYS A 68 -8.48 -2.11 9.86
N TYR A 69 -7.58 -2.48 8.94
CA TYR A 69 -6.23 -1.92 8.86
C TYR A 69 -6.22 -0.54 8.23
N GLY A 70 -7.03 -0.31 7.19
CA GLY A 70 -7.16 1.01 6.59
C GLY A 70 -7.58 2.09 7.59
N LYS A 71 -8.49 1.75 8.53
CA LYS A 71 -8.84 2.64 9.64
C LYS A 71 -7.66 2.92 10.57
N LYS A 72 -6.86 1.91 10.92
CA LYS A 72 -5.67 2.07 11.77
C LYS A 72 -4.62 2.95 11.09
N ILE A 73 -4.29 2.66 9.83
CA ILE A 73 -3.34 3.43 9.01
C ILE A 73 -3.81 4.89 8.89
N LYS A 74 -5.09 5.12 8.61
CA LYS A 74 -5.63 6.49 8.52
C LYS A 74 -5.51 7.25 9.85
N LYS A 75 -5.75 6.58 10.98
CA LYS A 75 -5.77 7.18 12.33
C LYS A 75 -4.41 7.36 12.99
N SER A 76 -3.33 6.76 12.49
CA SER A 76 -2.00 6.87 13.10
C SER A 76 -1.58 8.33 13.31
N GLN A 77 -1.05 8.68 14.47
CA GLN A 77 -0.63 10.06 14.75
C GLN A 77 0.88 10.27 14.54
N ASP A 78 1.64 9.18 14.58
CA ASP A 78 3.06 9.19 14.32
C ASP A 78 3.52 8.01 13.44
N LEU A 79 4.81 8.02 13.12
CA LEU A 79 5.42 7.05 12.22
C LEU A 79 5.48 5.64 12.82
N ASN A 80 5.56 5.49 14.15
CA ASN A 80 5.61 4.19 14.80
C ASN A 80 4.23 3.53 14.75
N ASP A 81 3.18 4.27 15.10
CA ASP A 81 1.79 3.84 14.96
C ASP A 81 1.49 3.41 13.52
N TYR A 82 1.94 4.22 12.57
CA TYR A 82 1.79 3.95 11.14
C TYR A 82 2.50 2.66 10.73
N LYS A 83 3.80 2.53 11.07
CA LYS A 83 4.60 1.35 10.73
C LYS A 83 4.04 0.08 11.37
N SER A 84 3.56 0.17 12.60
CA SER A 84 2.89 -0.93 13.30
C SER A 84 1.60 -1.36 12.58
N ALA A 85 0.74 -0.41 12.21
CA ALA A 85 -0.49 -0.71 11.48
C ALA A 85 -0.23 -1.36 10.09
N VAL A 86 0.79 -0.88 9.38
CA VAL A 86 1.23 -1.47 8.11
C VAL A 86 1.81 -2.87 8.33
N PHE A 87 2.67 -3.04 9.33
CA PHE A 87 3.26 -4.34 9.66
C PHE A 87 2.18 -5.40 9.92
N THR A 88 1.20 -5.07 10.77
CA THR A 88 0.08 -5.99 11.06
C THR A 88 -0.77 -6.28 9.82
N LEU A 89 -0.95 -5.33 8.90
CA LEU A 89 -1.64 -5.58 7.62
C LEU A 89 -0.91 -6.64 6.80
N PHE A 90 0.41 -6.50 6.62
CA PHE A 90 1.21 -7.46 5.86
C PHE A 90 1.28 -8.85 6.52
N GLU A 91 1.29 -8.89 7.85
CA GLU A 91 1.30 -10.14 8.62
C GLU A 91 -0.05 -10.86 8.54
N GLU A 92 -1.14 -10.16 8.83
CA GLU A 92 -2.47 -10.78 9.03
C GLU A 92 -3.26 -10.96 7.72
N GLN A 93 -2.92 -10.25 6.63
CA GLN A 93 -3.74 -10.24 5.40
C GLN A 93 -2.99 -10.74 4.17
N GLU A 94 -3.70 -11.45 3.29
CA GLU A 94 -3.18 -11.97 2.03
C GLU A 94 -3.44 -11.02 0.87
N ILE A 95 -2.55 -11.02 -0.13
CA ILE A 95 -2.77 -10.32 -1.39
C ILE A 95 -3.67 -11.20 -2.27
N ILE A 96 -4.81 -10.67 -2.68
CA ILE A 96 -5.73 -11.38 -3.57
C ILE A 96 -5.22 -11.25 -5.01
N LYS A 97 -5.09 -12.39 -5.69
CA LYS A 97 -4.61 -12.46 -7.07
C LYS A 97 -5.54 -11.68 -8.00
N GLY A 98 -4.97 -10.78 -8.80
CA GLY A 98 -5.72 -9.95 -9.75
C GLY A 98 -6.57 -8.86 -9.09
N ALA A 99 -6.50 -8.70 -7.77
CA ALA A 99 -7.17 -7.60 -7.09
C ALA A 99 -6.51 -6.26 -7.41
N GLY A 100 -7.34 -5.23 -7.32
CA GLY A 100 -7.01 -3.84 -7.59
C GLY A 100 -8.07 -2.95 -6.96
N LEU A 101 -8.24 -1.74 -7.49
CA LEU A 101 -9.22 -0.79 -6.97
C LEU A 101 -10.64 -1.40 -6.99
N PHE A 102 -11.37 -1.28 -5.87
CA PHE A 102 -12.76 -1.76 -5.71
C PHE A 102 -12.97 -3.28 -5.65
N HIS A 103 -11.94 -4.09 -5.38
CA HIS A 103 -12.10 -5.55 -5.28
C HIS A 103 -13.10 -6.01 -4.19
N THR A 104 -13.35 -5.19 -3.17
CA THR A 104 -14.24 -5.53 -2.03
C THR A 104 -15.63 -4.88 -2.10
N GLU A 105 -16.05 -4.37 -3.27
CA GLU A 105 -17.39 -3.78 -3.48
C GLU A 105 -18.35 -4.65 -4.32
N PHE A 106 -18.07 -5.95 -4.47
CA PHE A 106 -18.96 -6.93 -5.09
C PHE A 106 -19.31 -8.06 -4.12
#